data_AF-A0A949WW04-F1
#
_entry.id   AF-A0A949WW04-F1
#
_cell.length_a   1.000
_cell.length_b   1.000
_cell.length_c   1.000
_cell.angle_alpha   90.00
_cell.angle_beta   90.00
_cell.angle_gamma   90.00
#
_symmetry.space_group_name_H-M   'P 1'
#
loop_
_entity.id
_entity.type
_entity.pdbx_description
1 polymer ?
#
loop_
_entity_poly.entity_id
_entity_poly.type
_entity_poly.pdbx_seq_one_letter_code
_entity_poly.pdbx_strand_id
1 'polypeptide(L)'
;MTDVQSLERRVAALELNQRRLMVLLRPGSDDEKAFVRAVLAAGLDATQEVDALNTIRAFVVDDAQRENALGRIRTEAVKQAASTKPRTLTGLLESVMLIVGDVWVAESLVAAVRTQEPQHARWEQLDHEDVMKEWPRV
;
A
#
# COMPACT_ATOMS: atom_id res chain seq x y z
N MET A 1 17.31 -27.11 23.88
CA MET A 1 16.85 -27.77 22.65
C MET A 1 16.12 -26.73 21.83
N THR A 2 16.67 -26.35 20.68
CA THR A 2 15.96 -25.48 19.72
C THR A 2 14.81 -26.30 19.16
N ASP A 3 13.59 -25.87 19.45
CA ASP A 3 12.37 -26.49 18.92
C ASP A 3 12.41 -26.45 17.38
N VAL A 4 12.04 -27.55 16.73
CA VAL A 4 12.01 -27.66 15.26
C VAL A 4 11.12 -26.56 14.68
N GLN A 5 10.03 -26.22 15.36
CA GLN A 5 9.12 -25.12 14.97
C GLN A 5 9.79 -23.74 15.03
N SER A 6 10.80 -23.55 15.88
CA SER A 6 11.59 -22.31 15.93
C SER A 6 12.58 -22.25 14.76
N LEU A 7 13.15 -23.37 14.35
CA LEU A 7 14.03 -23.44 13.18
C LEU A 7 13.26 -23.19 11.89
N GLU A 8 12.09 -23.80 11.71
CA GLU A 8 11.23 -23.58 10.54
C GLU A 8 10.84 -22.10 10.38
N ARG A 9 10.42 -21.44 11.47
CA ARG A 9 10.10 -20.00 11.46
C ARG A 9 11.31 -19.14 11.06
N ARG A 10 12.51 -19.48 11.55
CA ARG A 10 13.74 -18.76 11.20
C ARG A 10 14.14 -18.97 9.74
N VAL A 11 13.98 -20.18 9.21
CA VAL A 11 14.23 -20.48 7.80
C VAL A 11 13.27 -19.68 6.91
N ALA A 12 11.98 -19.69 7.21
CA ALA A 12 10.99 -18.91 6.46
C ALA A 12 11.30 -17.40 6.44
N ALA A 13 11.72 -16.84 7.60
CA ALA A 13 12.14 -15.44 7.68
C ALA A 13 13.40 -15.14 6.85
N LEU A 14 14.37 -16.07 6.82
CA LEU A 14 15.57 -15.92 5.99
C LEU A 14 15.25 -16.00 4.50
N GLU A 15 14.39 -16.93 4.09
CA GLU A 15 13.94 -17.04 2.69
C GLU A 15 13.18 -15.79 2.24
N LEU A 16 12.31 -15.23 3.10
CA LEU A 16 11.61 -13.98 2.84
C LEU A 16 12.60 -12.82 2.67
N ASN A 17 13.57 -12.69 3.58
CA ASN A 17 14.59 -11.64 3.49
C ASN A 17 15.50 -11.81 2.27
N GLN A 18 15.83 -13.04 1.86
CA GLN A 18 16.55 -13.29 0.62
C GLN A 18 15.77 -12.80 -0.60
N ARG A 19 14.45 -13.05 -0.67
CA ARG A 19 13.59 -12.54 -1.75
C ARG A 19 13.58 -11.02 -1.80
N ARG A 20 13.43 -10.36 -0.65
CA ARG A 20 13.46 -8.90 -0.54
C ARG A 20 14.81 -8.33 -0.99
N LEU A 21 15.92 -8.94 -0.57
CA LEU A 21 17.27 -8.55 -0.99
C LEU A 21 17.47 -8.68 -2.51
N MET A 22 16.92 -9.73 -3.15
CA MET A 22 16.99 -9.87 -4.60
C MET A 22 16.33 -8.68 -5.32
N VAL A 23 15.21 -8.16 -4.79
CA VAL A 23 14.56 -6.96 -5.35
C VAL A 23 15.44 -5.72 -5.15
N LEU A 24 16.01 -5.54 -3.95
CA LEU A 24 16.85 -4.38 -3.66
C LEU A 24 18.16 -4.35 -4.46
N LEU A 25 18.74 -5.52 -4.74
CA LEU A 25 19.99 -5.66 -5.49
C LEU A 25 19.80 -5.60 -7.01
N ARG A 26 18.57 -5.76 -7.50
CA ARG A 26 18.27 -5.63 -8.94
C ARG A 26 18.58 -4.19 -9.41
N PRO A 27 19.16 -3.99 -10.61
CA PRO A 27 19.21 -2.67 -11.22
C PRO A 27 17.80 -2.08 -11.39
N GLY A 28 17.61 -0.83 -11.00
CA GLY A 28 16.30 -0.18 -10.98
C GLY A 28 16.32 1.13 -10.21
N SER A 29 15.24 1.90 -10.30
CA SER A 29 15.10 3.16 -9.58
C SER A 29 14.87 2.93 -8.08
N ASP A 30 15.09 3.97 -7.28
CA ASP A 30 14.77 3.92 -5.85
C ASP A 30 13.26 3.79 -5.61
N ASP A 31 12.43 4.33 -6.50
CA ASP A 31 10.97 4.22 -6.45
C ASP A 31 10.49 2.78 -6.64
N GLU A 32 11.10 2.03 -7.56
CA GLU A 32 10.82 0.59 -7.77
C GLU A 32 11.14 -0.25 -6.51
N LYS A 33 12.05 0.24 -5.67
CA LYS A 33 12.52 -0.43 -4.45
C LYS A 33 11.86 0.10 -3.18
N ALA A 34 11.15 1.23 -3.25
CA ALA A 34 10.60 1.94 -2.10
C ALA A 34 9.68 1.04 -1.26
N PHE A 35 8.83 0.24 -1.91
CA PHE A 35 7.91 -0.67 -1.22
C PHE A 35 8.69 -1.69 -0.37
N VAL A 36 9.65 -2.39 -0.97
CA VAL A 36 10.46 -3.40 -0.27
C VAL A 36 11.31 -2.79 0.84
N ARG A 37 11.81 -1.55 0.65
CA ARG A 37 12.51 -0.82 1.72
C ARG A 37 11.60 -0.53 2.90
N ALA A 38 10.38 -0.05 2.67
CA ALA A 38 9.41 0.23 3.73
C ALA A 38 9.03 -1.04 4.49
N VAL A 39 8.76 -2.14 3.77
CA VAL A 39 8.49 -3.46 4.35
C VAL A 39 9.64 -3.95 5.25
N LEU A 40 10.89 -3.84 4.78
CA LEU A 40 12.07 -4.27 5.55
C LEU A 40 12.33 -3.39 6.77
N ALA A 41 12.23 -2.06 6.61
CA ALA A 41 12.44 -1.11 7.70
C ALA A 41 11.42 -1.29 8.83
N ALA A 42 10.18 -1.61 8.47
CA ALA A 42 9.09 -1.90 9.40
C ALA A 42 9.12 -3.33 9.97
N GLY A 43 9.98 -4.22 9.45
CA GLY A 43 10.07 -5.60 9.91
C GLY A 43 8.80 -6.42 9.65
N LEU A 44 8.02 -6.08 8.61
CA LEU A 44 6.76 -6.76 8.32
C LEU A 44 7.01 -8.23 7.98
N ASP A 45 6.09 -9.09 8.39
CA ASP A 45 6.09 -10.50 7.97
C ASP A 45 5.53 -10.67 6.54
N ALA A 46 5.54 -11.91 6.05
CA ALA A 46 5.07 -12.23 4.70
C ALA A 46 3.56 -11.97 4.53
N THR A 47 2.76 -12.19 5.57
CA THR A 47 1.31 -12.01 5.54
C THR A 47 0.98 -10.53 5.48
N GLN A 48 1.57 -9.72 6.37
CA GLN A 48 1.40 -8.26 6.38
C GLN A 48 1.83 -7.63 5.06
N GLU A 49 2.97 -8.06 4.49
CA GLU A 49 3.44 -7.56 3.18
C GLU A 49 2.43 -7.86 2.07
N VAL A 50 1.95 -9.09 1.98
CA VAL A 50 1.03 -9.52 0.92
C VAL A 50 -0.35 -8.88 1.07
N ASP A 51 -0.88 -8.84 2.29
CA ASP A 51 -2.20 -8.28 2.56
C ASP A 51 -2.23 -6.77 2.34
N ALA A 52 -1.18 -6.05 2.75
CA ALA A 52 -1.04 -4.62 2.46
C ALA A 52 -0.97 -4.37 0.94
N LEU A 53 -0.13 -5.12 0.22
CA LEU A 53 0.00 -4.99 -1.23
C LEU A 53 -1.32 -5.29 -1.96
N ASN A 54 -2.02 -6.35 -1.56
CA ASN A 54 -3.31 -6.73 -2.13
C ASN A 54 -4.38 -5.68 -1.83
N THR A 55 -4.42 -5.12 -0.62
CA THR A 55 -5.35 -4.06 -0.24
C THR A 55 -5.14 -2.82 -1.10
N ILE A 56 -3.88 -2.39 -1.28
CA ILE A 56 -3.55 -1.25 -2.14
C ILE A 56 -3.93 -1.54 -3.59
N ARG A 57 -3.59 -2.71 -4.14
CA ARG A 57 -3.94 -3.09 -5.52
C ARG A 57 -5.45 -3.24 -5.75
N ALA A 58 -6.19 -3.76 -4.77
CA ALA A 58 -7.64 -3.87 -4.86
C ALA A 58 -8.27 -2.48 -4.94
N PHE A 59 -7.79 -1.55 -4.11
CA PHE A 59 -8.20 -0.15 -4.17
C PHE A 59 -7.94 0.45 -5.56
N VAL A 60 -6.76 0.20 -6.14
CA VAL A 60 -6.39 0.64 -7.50
C VAL A 60 -7.36 0.12 -8.56
N VAL A 61 -7.58 -1.19 -8.59
CA VAL A 61 -8.42 -1.84 -9.61
C VAL A 61 -9.85 -1.33 -9.51
N ASP A 62 -10.38 -1.22 -8.29
CA ASP A 62 -11.73 -0.73 -8.05
C ASP A 62 -11.89 0.75 -8.48
N ASP A 63 -10.89 1.58 -8.21
CA ASP A 63 -10.90 3.00 -8.60
C ASP A 63 -10.88 3.17 -10.13
N ALA A 64 -10.01 2.43 -10.82
CA ALA A 64 -9.96 2.40 -12.27
C ALA A 64 -11.27 1.89 -12.90
N GLN A 65 -11.89 0.85 -12.32
CA GLN A 65 -13.19 0.35 -12.78
C GLN A 65 -14.32 1.36 -12.58
N ARG A 66 -14.32 2.06 -11.43
CA ARG A 66 -15.30 3.10 -11.14
C ARG A 66 -15.16 4.29 -12.08
N GLU A 67 -13.95 4.74 -12.37
CA GLU A 67 -13.72 5.80 -13.35
C GLU A 67 -14.24 5.39 -14.73
N ASN A 68 -13.91 4.17 -15.17
CA ASN A 68 -14.41 3.63 -16.43
C ASN A 68 -15.95 3.59 -16.46
N ALA A 69 -16.61 3.27 -15.35
CA ALA A 69 -18.06 3.31 -15.25
C ALA A 69 -18.61 4.75 -15.31
N LEU A 70 -18.00 5.69 -14.58
CA LEU A 70 -18.39 7.10 -14.56
C LEU A 70 -18.15 7.80 -15.92
N GLY A 71 -17.07 7.46 -16.62
CA GLY A 71 -16.76 7.98 -17.96
C GLY A 71 -17.75 7.52 -19.03
N ARG A 72 -18.47 6.42 -18.81
CA ARG A 72 -19.56 5.95 -19.69
C ARG A 72 -20.87 6.69 -19.47
N ILE A 73 -21.02 7.41 -18.35
CA ILE A 73 -22.21 8.21 -18.05
C ILE A 73 -22.12 9.53 -18.83
N ARG A 74 -23.08 9.77 -19.74
CA ARG A 74 -23.11 10.96 -20.61
C ARG A 74 -23.61 12.23 -19.93
N THR A 75 -24.42 12.08 -18.89
CA THR A 75 -25.07 13.19 -18.19
C THR A 75 -24.32 13.53 -16.91
N GLU A 76 -23.80 14.76 -16.82
CA GLU A 76 -22.97 15.20 -15.69
C GLU A 76 -23.72 15.13 -14.34
N ALA A 77 -25.03 15.44 -14.34
CA ALA A 77 -25.87 15.31 -13.15
C ALA A 77 -26.00 13.86 -12.65
N VAL A 78 -26.05 12.89 -13.58
CA VAL A 78 -26.12 11.45 -13.25
C VAL A 78 -24.74 10.95 -12.83
N LYS A 79 -23.67 11.46 -13.44
CA LYS A 79 -22.28 11.16 -13.07
C LYS A 79 -21.97 11.64 -11.65
N GLN A 80 -22.40 12.85 -11.31
CA GLN A 80 -22.30 13.40 -9.94
C GLN A 80 -23.16 12.59 -8.96
N ALA A 81 -24.39 12.24 -9.32
CA ALA A 81 -25.26 11.42 -8.47
C ALA A 81 -24.74 9.98 -8.28
N ALA A 82 -24.07 9.39 -9.28
CA ALA A 82 -23.46 8.07 -9.20
C ALA A 82 -22.11 8.06 -8.47
N SER A 83 -21.52 9.24 -8.21
CA SER A 83 -20.33 9.38 -7.40
C SER A 83 -20.68 9.36 -5.90
N THR A 84 -21.24 8.27 -5.39
CA THR A 84 -21.88 8.25 -4.05
C THR A 84 -20.96 8.13 -2.83
N LYS A 85 -19.64 8.21 -3.00
CA LYS A 85 -18.67 8.50 -1.92
C LYS A 85 -17.27 8.53 -2.53
N PRO A 86 -16.42 9.54 -2.28
CA PRO A 86 -15.00 9.38 -2.57
C PRO A 86 -14.48 8.23 -1.71
N ARG A 87 -13.88 7.21 -2.33
CA ARG A 87 -13.01 6.29 -1.59
C ARG A 87 -11.74 7.09 -1.40
N THR A 88 -11.59 7.67 -0.21
CA THR A 88 -10.50 8.62 0.07
C THR A 88 -9.20 7.86 0.25
N LEU A 89 -8.08 8.49 -0.08
CA LEU A 89 -6.76 7.95 0.26
C LEU A 89 -6.64 7.69 1.77
N THR A 90 -7.30 8.51 2.57
CA THR A 90 -7.49 8.35 4.02
C THR A 90 -8.07 6.98 4.37
N GLY A 91 -9.14 6.53 3.72
CA GLY A 91 -9.71 5.19 3.98
C GLY A 91 -8.82 4.04 3.51
N LEU A 92 -8.00 4.25 2.47
CA LEU A 92 -6.97 3.30 2.08
C LEU A 92 -5.86 3.22 3.15
N LEU A 93 -5.37 4.38 3.62
CA LEU A 93 -4.37 4.44 4.68
C LEU A 93 -4.85 3.73 5.93
N GLU A 94 -6.08 4.00 6.39
CA GLU A 94 -6.67 3.31 7.55
C GLU A 94 -6.65 1.79 7.36
N SER A 95 -7.08 1.31 6.19
CA SER A 95 -7.12 -0.12 5.89
C SER A 95 -5.72 -0.76 5.92
N VAL A 96 -4.72 -0.08 5.37
CA VAL A 96 -3.34 -0.57 5.38
C VAL A 96 -2.74 -0.47 6.78
N MET A 97 -3.03 0.61 7.52
CA MET A 97 -2.61 0.80 8.91
C MET A 97 -3.13 -0.31 9.81
N LEU A 98 -4.38 -0.77 9.62
CA LEU A 98 -4.93 -1.90 10.36
C LEU A 98 -4.18 -3.23 10.12
N ILE A 99 -3.46 -3.36 8.99
CA ILE A 99 -2.65 -4.53 8.65
C ILE A 99 -1.24 -4.40 9.24
N VAL A 100 -0.60 -3.25 9.06
CA VAL A 100 0.82 -3.06 9.39
C VAL A 100 1.04 -2.52 10.81
N GLY A 101 -0.01 -2.01 11.45
CA GLY A 101 0.01 -1.49 12.82
C GLY A 101 0.65 -0.12 12.99
N ASP A 102 1.09 0.53 11.91
CA ASP A 102 1.79 1.81 11.93
C ASP A 102 1.38 2.68 10.72
N VAL A 103 0.91 3.90 11.01
CA VAL A 103 0.44 4.85 9.99
C VAL A 103 1.56 5.32 9.04
N TRP A 104 2.80 5.44 9.53
CA TRP A 104 3.96 5.87 8.75
C TRP A 104 4.38 4.80 7.75
N VAL A 105 4.31 3.54 8.19
CA VAL A 105 4.56 2.39 7.34
C VAL A 105 3.46 2.32 6.28
N ALA A 106 2.19 2.45 6.68
CA ALA A 106 1.07 2.48 5.74
C ALA A 106 1.20 3.58 4.68
N GLU A 107 1.54 4.79 5.09
CA GLU A 107 1.79 5.93 4.20
C GLU A 107 2.93 5.65 3.21
N SER A 108 4.04 5.11 3.72
CA SER A 108 5.20 4.75 2.89
C SER A 108 4.87 3.67 1.86
N LEU A 109 4.07 2.66 2.22
CA LEU A 109 3.65 1.59 1.32
C LEU A 109 2.68 2.11 0.24
N VAL A 110 1.70 2.93 0.62
CA VAL A 110 0.76 3.55 -0.32
C VAL A 110 1.49 4.50 -1.28
N ALA A 111 2.42 5.32 -0.76
CA ALA A 111 3.23 6.21 -1.58
C ALA A 111 4.11 5.44 -2.58
N ALA A 112 4.73 4.33 -2.14
CA ALA A 112 5.58 3.51 -3.01
C ALA A 112 4.80 2.86 -4.16
N VAL A 113 3.57 2.38 -3.93
CA VAL A 113 2.74 1.83 -5.03
C VAL A 113 2.20 2.95 -5.92
N ARG A 114 1.93 4.13 -5.37
CA ARG A 114 1.51 5.29 -6.15
C ARG A 114 2.60 5.74 -7.13
N THR A 115 3.86 5.83 -6.69
CA THR A 115 4.96 6.27 -7.55
C THR A 115 5.27 5.29 -8.68
N GLN A 116 4.96 4.01 -8.50
CA GLN A 116 5.21 2.95 -9.49
C GLN A 116 4.16 2.86 -10.60
N GLU A 117 2.95 3.38 -10.42
CA GLU A 117 1.91 3.29 -11.47
C GLU A 117 1.41 4.68 -11.92
N PRO A 118 1.54 5.03 -13.21
CA PRO A 118 1.17 6.34 -13.74
C PRO A 118 -0.33 6.67 -13.58
N GLN A 119 -1.20 5.65 -13.57
CA GLN A 119 -2.62 5.82 -13.28
C GLN A 119 -2.89 6.41 -11.89
N HIS A 120 -1.93 6.35 -10.97
CA HIS A 120 -2.07 6.81 -9.59
C HIS A 120 -1.57 8.25 -9.37
N ALA A 121 -1.07 8.94 -10.40
CA ALA A 121 -0.67 10.35 -10.30
C ALA A 121 -1.84 11.28 -9.92
N ARG A 122 -3.08 10.79 -10.01
CA ARG A 122 -4.32 11.50 -9.68
C ARG A 122 -4.75 11.36 -8.23
N TRP A 123 -4.13 10.44 -7.49
CA TRP A 123 -4.29 10.36 -6.06
C TRP A 123 -3.65 11.61 -5.46
N GLU A 124 -4.48 12.56 -5.03
CA GLU A 124 -4.02 13.76 -4.33
C GLU A 124 -2.98 13.35 -3.29
N GLN A 125 -1.86 14.09 -3.24
CA GLN A 125 -0.91 13.90 -2.17
C GLN A 125 -1.65 14.09 -0.86
N LEU A 126 -1.72 13.02 -0.07
CA LEU A 126 -1.98 13.19 1.34
C LEU A 126 -0.88 14.09 1.86
N ASP A 127 -1.29 15.25 2.36
CA ASP A 127 -0.38 16.07 3.13
C ASP A 127 -0.02 15.28 4.38
N HIS A 128 1.27 15.05 4.55
CA HIS A 128 1.80 14.39 5.72
C HIS A 128 1.33 15.12 7.00
N GLU A 129 1.21 16.45 6.97
CA GLU A 129 0.68 17.21 8.10
C GLU A 129 -0.79 16.89 8.42
N ASP A 130 -1.61 16.61 7.42
CA ASP A 130 -3.02 16.27 7.61
C ASP A 130 -3.18 14.84 8.15
N VAL A 131 -2.38 13.90 7.63
CA VAL A 131 -2.28 12.54 8.19
C VAL A 131 -1.86 12.62 9.67
N MET A 132 -0.93 13.51 10.00
CA MET A 132 -0.43 13.68 11.37
C MET A 132 -1.41 14.37 12.32
N LYS A 133 -2.31 15.21 11.82
CA LYS A 133 -3.42 15.76 12.62
C LYS A 133 -4.43 14.68 12.98
N GLU A 134 -4.66 13.74 12.06
CA GLU A 134 -5.64 12.66 12.21
C GLU A 134 -5.09 11.49 13.03
N TRP A 135 -3.80 11.16 12.87
CA TRP A 135 -3.09 10.09 13.60
C TRP A 135 -1.76 10.57 14.19
N PRO A 136 -1.78 11.34 15.30
CA PRO A 136 -0.57 11.78 15.97
C PRO A 136 0.21 10.59 16.55
N ARG A 137 1.55 10.64 16.48
CA ARG A 137 2.41 9.65 17.14
C ARG A 137 2.15 9.66 18.66
N VAL A 138 1.81 8.51 19.21
CA VAL A 138 1.67 8.27 20.66
C VAL A 138 3.03 7.92 21.26
#